data_AF-A0A1F2WHN5-F1
#
_entry.id   AF-A0A1F2WHN5-F1
#
_cell.length_a   1.000
_cell.length_b   1.000
_cell.length_c   1.000
_cell.angle_alpha   90.00
_cell.angle_beta   90.00
_cell.angle_gamma   90.00
#
_symmetry.space_group_name_H-M   'P 1'
#
loop_
_entity.id
_entity.type
_entity.pdbx_description
1 polymer ?
#
loop_
_entity_poly.entity_id
_entity_poly.type
_entity_poly.pdbx_seq_one_letter_code
_entity_poly.pdbx_strand_id
1 'polypeptide(L)' 'MAYLRDGKELRVMGESVRKHSVTAVQMESVNGDIAANLEKATALVEEAAQRGAKLIVLPEFMPDI' A
#
# COMPACT_ATOMS: atom_id res chain seq x y z
N MET A 1 -30.40 2.10 4.03
CA MET A 1 -31.20 1.33 3.04
C MET A 1 -30.48 1.48 1.71
N ALA A 2 -29.85 0.49 1.06
CA ALA A 2 -29.69 -0.96 1.23
C ALA A 2 -28.21 -1.31 1.01
N TYR A 3 -27.76 -2.58 1.18
CA TYR A 3 -26.88 -3.28 0.21
C TYR A 3 -27.01 -4.80 0.35
N LEU A 4 -27.27 -5.46 -0.79
CA LEU A 4 -27.31 -6.91 -0.96
C LEU A 4 -25.89 -7.50 -0.95
N ARG A 5 -25.72 -8.61 -0.24
CA ARG A 5 -24.46 -9.36 -0.15
C ARG A 5 -24.54 -10.58 -1.06
N ASP A 6 -24.21 -10.40 -2.33
CA ASP A 6 -23.80 -11.50 -3.22
C ASP A 6 -22.30 -11.41 -3.46
N GLY A 7 -21.56 -11.67 -2.38
CA GLY A 7 -20.17 -12.15 -2.35
C GLY A 7 -19.04 -11.37 -3.06
N LYS A 8 -19.30 -10.41 -3.95
CA LYS A 8 -18.28 -9.88 -4.87
C LYS A 8 -18.34 -8.39 -5.22
N GLU A 9 -19.45 -7.67 -5.01
CA GLU A 9 -19.49 -6.22 -5.32
C GLU A 9 -20.36 -5.42 -4.34
N LEU A 10 -19.78 -4.35 -3.76
CA LEU A 10 -20.56 -3.25 -3.17
C LEU A 10 -20.94 -2.29 -4.31
N ARG A 11 -22.23 -2.01 -4.48
CA ARG A 11 -22.71 -1.05 -5.49
C ARG A 11 -23.42 0.10 -4.82
N VAL A 12 -22.75 1.25 -4.71
CA VAL A 12 -23.43 2.53 -4.42
C VAL A 12 -24.15 2.96 -5.70
N MET A 13 -25.35 3.52 -5.58
CA MET A 13 -26.32 3.73 -6.67
C MET A 13 -25.68 4.14 -8.02
N GLY A 14 -25.73 3.23 -9.01
CA GLY A 14 -25.42 3.53 -10.42
C GLY A 14 -23.95 3.43 -10.85
N GLU A 15 -22.99 3.33 -9.93
CA GLU A 15 -21.56 3.30 -10.28
C GLU A 15 -20.90 1.97 -9.89
N SER A 16 -20.14 1.38 -10.81
CA SER A 16 -19.30 0.21 -10.51
C SER A 16 -18.16 0.64 -9.59
N VAL A 17 -18.13 0.13 -8.36
CA VAL A 17 -17.03 0.38 -7.42
C VAL A 17 -15.89 -0.58 -7.73
N ARG A 18 -14.74 -0.05 -8.19
CA ARG A 18 -13.51 -0.85 -8.33
C ARG A 18 -12.81 -0.98 -6.98
N LYS A 19 -12.58 -2.22 -6.55
CA LYS A 19 -11.77 -2.51 -5.36
C LYS A 19 -10.29 -2.49 -5.74
N HIS A 20 -9.50 -1.69 -5.03
CA HIS A 20 -8.04 -1.68 -5.14
C HIS A 20 -7.40 -2.11 -3.82
N SER A 21 -6.36 -2.94 -3.89
CA SER A 21 -5.53 -3.28 -2.73
C SER A 21 -4.36 -2.31 -2.64
N VAL A 22 -4.17 -1.75 -1.45
CA VAL A 22 -3.07 -0.85 -1.13
C VAL A 22 -2.33 -1.42 0.08
N THR A 23 -1.02 -1.30 0.08
CA THR A 23 -0.16 -1.64 1.21
C THR A 23 0.54 -0.38 1.69
N ALA A 24 0.34 -0.03 2.96
CA ALA A 24 1.11 0.99 3.64
C ALA A 24 2.25 0.32 4.41
N VAL A 25 3.48 0.68 4.08
CA VAL A 25 4.67 0.18 4.77
C VAL A 25 4.96 1.08 5.96
N GLN A 26 5.14 0.47 7.12
CA GLN A 26 5.67 1.14 8.29
C GLN A 26 7.12 0.69 8.50
N MET A 27 8.03 1.65 8.45
CA MET A 27 9.45 1.45 8.74
C MET A 27 10.03 2.70 9.39
N GLU A 28 11.05 2.52 10.22
CA GLU A 28 11.92 3.62 10.63
C GLU A 28 12.85 3.99 9.45
N SER A 29 12.86 5.27 9.09
CA SER A 29 13.86 5.92 8.25
C SER A 29 14.91 6.58 9.14
N VAL A 30 16.18 6.22 8.99
CA VAL A 30 17.29 6.76 9.77
C VAL A 30 17.83 8.01 9.07
N ASN A 31 17.75 9.18 9.72
CA ASN A 31 18.14 10.45 9.12
C ASN A 31 19.57 10.42 8.55
N GLY A 32 19.74 10.87 7.30
CA GLY A 32 21.03 10.96 6.60
C GLY A 32 21.60 9.63 6.10
N ASP A 33 21.05 8.47 6.48
CA ASP A 33 21.49 7.16 5.99
C ASP A 33 20.63 6.67 4.81
N ILE A 34 20.74 7.40 3.70
CA ILE A 34 19.97 7.15 2.48
C ILE A 34 20.14 5.70 2.00
N ALA A 35 21.35 5.15 2.06
CA ALA A 35 21.66 3.82 1.55
C ALA A 35 20.96 2.73 2.37
N ALA A 36 21.08 2.78 3.70
CA ALA A 36 20.42 1.79 4.57
C ALA A 36 18.89 1.90 4.50
N ASN A 37 18.36 3.11 4.38
CA ASN A 37 16.92 3.33 4.23
C ASN A 37 16.39 2.75 2.93
N LEU A 38 17.10 2.94 1.82
CA LEU A 38 16.73 2.35 0.53
C LEU A 38 16.82 0.82 0.55
N GLU A 39 17.85 0.23 1.16
CA GLU A 39 17.97 -1.23 1.29
C GLU A 39 16.78 -1.81 2.06
N LYS A 40 16.45 -1.22 3.22
CA LYS A 40 15.31 -1.62 4.04
C LYS A 40 13.97 -1.44 3.33
N ALA A 41 13.76 -0.28 2.69
CA ALA A 41 12.54 -0.01 1.93
C ALA A 41 12.39 -0.99 0.77
N THR A 42 13.47 -1.33 0.08
CA THR A 42 13.48 -2.27 -1.06
C THR A 42 12.98 -3.65 -0.61
N ALA A 43 13.53 -4.21 0.47
CA ALA A 43 13.10 -5.51 0.98
C ALA A 43 11.60 -5.54 1.33
N LEU A 44 11.09 -4.48 1.97
CA LEU A 44 9.67 -4.37 2.34
C LEU A 44 8.75 -4.19 1.12
N VAL A 45 9.19 -3.43 0.12
CA VAL A 45 8.46 -3.27 -1.16
C VAL A 45 8.40 -4.59 -1.92
N GLU A 46 9.52 -5.32 -1.98
CA GLU A 46 9.58 -6.64 -2.63
C GLU A 46 8.64 -7.64 -1.94
N GLU A 47 8.63 -7.68 -0.60
CA GLU A 47 7.71 -8.52 0.16
C GLU A 47 6.24 -8.17 -0.14
N ALA A 48 5.89 -6.87 -0.13
CA ALA A 48 4.54 -6.42 -0.43
C ALA A 48 4.13 -6.75 -1.87
N ALA A 49 5.04 -6.62 -2.83
CA ALA A 49 4.82 -6.98 -4.22
C ALA A 49 4.58 -8.49 -4.38
N GLN A 50 5.38 -9.33 -3.71
CA GLN A 50 5.20 -10.80 -3.70
C GLN A 50 3.86 -11.21 -3.09
N ARG A 51 3.33 -10.43 -2.13
CA ARG A 51 2.00 -10.62 -1.54
C ARG A 51 0.85 -10.06 -2.40
N GLY A 52 1.15 -9.49 -3.57
CA GLY A 52 0.15 -9.06 -4.56
C GLY A 52 -0.34 -7.62 -4.39
N ALA A 53 0.37 -6.77 -3.64
CA ALA A 53 0.08 -5.35 -3.55
C ALA A 53 0.06 -4.69 -4.95
N LYS A 54 -0.89 -3.79 -5.19
CA LYS A 54 -1.02 -3.05 -6.46
C LYS A 54 -0.58 -1.58 -6.34
N LEU A 55 -0.62 -1.06 -5.12
CA LEU A 55 -0.05 0.21 -4.74
C LEU A 55 0.65 0.02 -3.40
N ILE A 56 1.91 0.43 -3.32
CA ILE A 56 2.70 0.41 -2.09
C ILE A 56 3.07 1.85 -1.79
N VAL A 57 2.81 2.30 -0.56
CA VAL A 57 3.19 3.63 -0.07
C VAL A 57 4.21 3.50 1.03
N LEU A 58 5.18 4.41 1.03
CA LEU A 58 6.27 4.50 2.00
C LEU A 58 6.03 5.72 2.91
N PRO A 59 6.62 5.74 4.13
CA PRO A 59 6.51 6.87 5.04
C PRO A 59 6.98 8.19 4.43
N GLU A 60 6.46 9.31 4.96
CA GLU A 60 6.96 10.64 4.64
C GLU A 60 8.46 10.75 4.95
N PHE A 61 9.15 11.59 4.18
CA PHE A 61 10.60 11.79 4.18
C PHE A 61 11.47 10.60 3.78
N MET A 62 10.96 9.40 3.54
CA MET A 62 11.77 8.30 2.97
C MET A 62 12.40 8.71 1.60
N PRO A 63 13.69 8.41 1.32
CA PRO A 63 14.71 7.67 2.12
C PRO A 63 15.56 8.54 3.08
N ASP A 64 15.11 9.78 3.27
CA ASP A 64 15.51 10.92 4.10
C ASP A 64 16.88 11.59 3.91
N ILE A 65 16.75 12.93 3.84
CA ILE A 65 17.61 14.06 3.49
C ILE A 65 18.59 14.39 4.62
#